data_AF-A0A1F4ZD75-F1
#
_entry.id   AF-A0A1F4ZD75-F1
#
_cell.length_a   1.000
_cell.length_b   1.000
_cell.length_c   1.000
_cell.angle_alpha   90.00
_cell.angle_beta   90.00
_cell.angle_gamma   90.00
#
_symmetry.space_group_name_H-M   'P 1'
#
loop_
_entity.id
_entity.type
_entity.pdbx_description
1 polymer ?
#
loop_
_entity_poly.entity_id
_entity_poly.type
_entity_poly.pdbx_seq_one_letter_code
_entity_poly.pdbx_strand_id
1 'polypeptide(L)'
;MAVRTRKVVEPEVMPYYDEASRGIPQKSLLEKMAPVMAVVIVIGAFVLGSMWSKLKYLESSSAPSGTTTGQAGNVAAPNVNSKYKSFAEAMKDYAKQTSVDGNKLMSCVNSGSKKAIVDADLAEGGKVGVQGTPGFFINGRLLAGAYPFEEFKKIIDEELTGKADKSVTRATVSVGNAPTQGTKGAPITLIEYSDFQCPFCSRAFPTVQQILKEYSGKVLFAYKHFPLSQIHPNAQKSAEAAECAKDQGKFWEFHDKLFEDQTQWANLPQT
;
A
#
# COMPACT_ATOMS: atom_id res chain seq x y z
N MET A 1 -63.25 -15.30 -70.38
CA MET A 1 -63.16 -15.03 -68.93
C MET A 1 -63.21 -16.35 -68.20
N ALA A 2 -62.08 -16.81 -67.66
CA ALA A 2 -61.94 -18.11 -67.02
C ALA A 2 -61.41 -17.92 -65.60
N VAL A 3 -62.25 -18.14 -64.59
CA VAL A 3 -61.88 -18.05 -63.19
C VAL A 3 -61.52 -19.47 -62.72
N ARG A 4 -60.23 -19.72 -62.56
CA ARG A 4 -59.68 -20.99 -62.04
C ARG A 4 -59.28 -20.76 -60.58
N THR A 5 -60.14 -21.18 -59.66
CA THR A 5 -59.90 -21.11 -58.22
C THR A 5 -58.81 -22.10 -57.81
N ARG A 6 -57.73 -21.60 -57.19
CA ARG A 6 -56.65 -22.42 -56.62
C ARG A 6 -57.12 -23.08 -55.32
N LYS A 7 -56.82 -24.38 -55.17
CA LYS A 7 -56.97 -25.13 -53.91
C LYS A 7 -56.00 -24.58 -52.85
N VAL A 8 -56.53 -24.31 -51.66
CA VAL A 8 -55.78 -23.99 -50.44
C VAL A 8 -55.40 -25.32 -49.77
N VAL A 9 -54.15 -25.43 -49.35
CA VAL A 9 -53.61 -26.59 -48.62
C VAL A 9 -53.94 -26.42 -47.13
N GLU A 10 -54.54 -27.44 -46.53
CA GLU A 10 -54.98 -27.48 -45.14
C GLU A 10 -53.80 -27.91 -44.24
N PRO A 11 -53.46 -27.17 -43.17
CA PRO A 11 -52.39 -27.57 -42.25
C PRO A 11 -52.88 -28.61 -41.24
N GLU A 12 -52.03 -29.63 -41.03
CA GLU A 12 -52.21 -30.79 -40.16
C GLU A 12 -52.27 -30.40 -38.67
N VAL A 13 -53.28 -30.88 -37.95
CA VAL A 13 -53.51 -30.62 -36.53
C VAL A 13 -52.72 -31.62 -35.68
N MET A 14 -51.68 -31.15 -34.98
CA MET A 14 -50.95 -31.93 -33.97
C MET A 14 -51.75 -32.04 -32.67
N PRO A 15 -51.93 -33.25 -32.09
CA PRO A 15 -52.71 -33.43 -30.87
C PRO A 15 -51.97 -32.86 -29.64
N TYR A 16 -52.72 -32.09 -28.86
CA TYR A 16 -52.33 -31.50 -27.59
C TYR A 16 -52.19 -32.60 -26.52
N TYR A 17 -50.95 -32.84 -26.06
CA TYR A 17 -50.67 -33.75 -24.95
C TYR A 17 -50.82 -33.02 -23.61
N ASP A 18 -51.71 -33.56 -22.76
CA ASP A 18 -51.92 -33.16 -21.37
C ASP A 18 -50.82 -33.78 -20.48
N GLU A 19 -49.97 -32.95 -19.88
CA GLU A 19 -48.84 -33.38 -19.03
C GLU A 19 -49.20 -33.57 -17.55
N ALA A 20 -50.49 -33.49 -17.18
CA ALA A 20 -50.92 -33.42 -15.78
C ALA A 20 -51.00 -34.77 -15.01
N SER A 21 -50.19 -35.79 -15.34
CA SER A 21 -50.29 -37.09 -14.65
C SER A 21 -48.99 -37.88 -14.45
N ARG A 22 -47.82 -37.23 -14.34
CA ARG A 22 -46.60 -37.91 -13.85
C ARG A 22 -46.32 -37.56 -12.39
N GLY A 23 -46.55 -38.54 -11.52
CA GLY A 23 -46.23 -38.46 -10.09
C GLY A 23 -44.77 -38.10 -9.84
N ILE A 24 -44.55 -37.18 -8.90
CA ILE A 24 -43.22 -36.72 -8.50
C ILE A 24 -42.52 -37.86 -7.74
N PRO A 25 -41.33 -38.34 -8.17
CA PRO A 25 -40.58 -39.32 -7.40
C PRO A 25 -40.12 -38.69 -6.08
N GLN A 26 -40.42 -39.32 -4.95
CA GLN A 26 -39.87 -38.90 -3.66
C GLN A 26 -38.35 -39.00 -3.72
N LYS A 27 -37.68 -37.84 -3.80
CA LYS A 27 -36.21 -37.75 -3.73
C LYS A 27 -35.72 -38.45 -2.47
N SER A 28 -34.76 -39.36 -2.63
CA SER A 28 -34.19 -40.14 -1.55
C SER A 28 -33.63 -39.20 -0.47
N LEU A 29 -33.64 -39.65 0.79
CA LEU A 29 -33.14 -38.88 1.93
C LEU A 29 -31.69 -38.38 1.68
N LEU A 30 -30.91 -39.13 0.90
CA LEU A 30 -29.53 -38.81 0.53
C LEU A 30 -29.42 -37.53 -0.31
N GLU A 31 -30.33 -37.30 -1.28
CA GLU A 31 -30.33 -36.07 -2.09
C GLU A 31 -30.77 -34.84 -1.29
N LYS A 32 -31.65 -35.03 -0.31
CA LYS A 32 -32.10 -33.94 0.58
C LYS A 32 -31.01 -33.49 1.55
N MET A 33 -30.12 -34.41 1.94
CA MET A 33 -29.02 -34.14 2.88
C MET A 33 -27.71 -33.74 2.17
N ALA A 34 -27.61 -33.92 0.84
CA ALA A 34 -26.43 -33.57 0.05
C ALA A 34 -25.92 -32.12 0.27
N PRO A 35 -26.75 -31.06 0.26
CA PRO A 35 -26.24 -29.71 0.53
C PRO A 35 -25.76 -29.53 1.97
N VAL A 36 -26.38 -30.21 2.95
CA VAL A 36 -25.96 -30.18 4.36
C VAL A 36 -24.61 -30.87 4.52
N MET A 37 -24.43 -32.04 3.89
CA MET A 37 -23.16 -32.77 3.89
C MET A 37 -22.04 -31.96 3.22
N ALA A 38 -22.32 -31.27 2.12
CA ALA A 38 -21.33 -30.39 1.47
C ALA A 38 -20.87 -29.26 2.40
N VAL A 39 -21.80 -28.62 3.12
CA VAL A 39 -21.48 -27.58 4.11
C VAL A 39 -20.67 -28.15 5.27
N VAL A 40 -21.03 -29.32 5.80
CA VAL A 40 -20.29 -29.99 6.89
C VAL A 40 -18.87 -30.38 6.45
N ILE A 41 -18.68 -30.83 5.20
CA ILE A 41 -17.35 -31.16 4.67
C ILE A 41 -16.50 -29.90 4.51
N VAL A 42 -17.06 -28.79 4.03
CA VAL A 42 -16.33 -27.52 3.90
C VAL A 42 -15.93 -26.96 5.27
N ILE A 43 -16.85 -26.99 6.25
CA ILE A 43 -16.56 -26.58 7.62
C ILE A 43 -15.51 -27.52 8.24
N GLY A 44 -15.64 -28.83 8.04
CA GLY A 44 -14.67 -29.82 8.50
C GLY A 44 -13.27 -29.60 7.91
N ALA A 45 -13.16 -29.29 6.62
CA ALA A 45 -11.90 -28.96 5.97
C ALA A 45 -11.27 -27.68 6.53
N PHE A 46 -12.08 -26.67 6.86
CA PHE A 46 -11.61 -25.43 7.47
C PHE A 46 -11.13 -25.64 8.91
N VAL A 47 -11.86 -26.45 9.70
CA VAL A 47 -11.47 -26.81 11.07
C VAL A 47 -10.20 -27.65 11.08
N LEU A 48 -10.11 -28.68 10.22
CA LEU A 48 -8.90 -29.51 10.10
C LEU A 48 -7.70 -28.70 9.60
N GLY A 49 -7.91 -27.78 8.65
CA GLY A 49 -6.88 -26.83 8.20
C GLY A 49 -6.40 -25.92 9.33
N SER A 50 -7.33 -25.34 10.10
CA SER A 50 -7.00 -24.48 11.25
C SER A 50 -6.28 -25.22 12.37
N MET A 51 -6.52 -26.53 12.52
CA MET A 51 -5.88 -27.36 13.53
C MET A 51 -4.48 -27.83 13.06
N TRP A 52 -4.28 -28.04 11.76
CA TRP A 52 -2.96 -28.33 11.18
C TRP A 52 -2.02 -27.11 11.25
N SER A 53 -2.55 -25.89 11.09
CA SER A 53 -1.80 -24.65 11.35
C SER A 53 -1.32 -24.54 12.80
N LYS A 54 -2.14 -24.97 13.78
CA LYS A 54 -1.73 -25.00 15.19
C LYS A 54 -0.67 -26.08 15.47
N LEU A 55 -0.73 -27.23 14.78
CA LEU A 55 0.26 -28.30 14.96
C LEU A 55 1.66 -27.91 14.46
N LYS A 56 1.74 -27.29 13.26
CA LYS A 56 3.01 -26.73 12.73
C LYS A 56 3.58 -25.61 13.60
N TYR A 57 2.71 -24.85 14.25
CA TYR A 57 3.11 -23.79 15.17
C TYR A 57 3.76 -24.34 16.44
N LEU A 58 3.26 -25.47 16.96
CA LEU A 58 3.79 -26.11 18.16
C LEU A 58 5.15 -26.79 17.90
N GLU A 59 5.34 -27.38 16.73
CA GLU A 59 6.61 -28.03 16.34
C GLU A 59 7.76 -27.02 16.09
N SER A 60 7.43 -25.77 15.74
CA SER A 60 8.39 -24.67 15.62
C SER A 60 8.84 -24.09 16.97
N SER A 61 8.22 -24.48 18.10
CA SER A 61 8.35 -23.75 19.37
C SER A 61 9.02 -24.52 20.51
N SER A 62 9.66 -25.66 20.25
CA SER A 62 10.40 -26.41 21.28
C SER A 62 11.92 -26.14 21.26
N ALA A 63 12.37 -25.10 22.00
CA ALA A 63 13.53 -25.08 22.92
C ALA A 63 13.94 -23.64 23.32
N PRO A 64 14.50 -23.41 24.53
CA PRO A 64 13.90 -23.64 25.83
C PRO A 64 13.63 -22.32 26.60
N SER A 65 12.72 -22.46 27.55
CA SER A 65 12.28 -21.49 28.55
C SER A 65 13.39 -20.86 29.40
N GLY A 66 13.44 -19.53 29.40
CA GLY A 66 13.99 -18.71 30.46
C GLY A 66 12.89 -17.80 31.00
N THR A 67 12.53 -18.01 32.26
CA THR A 67 11.52 -17.31 33.05
C THR A 67 11.67 -15.78 32.99
N THR A 68 10.59 -15.04 32.72
CA THR A 68 10.19 -13.82 33.47
C THR A 68 8.84 -13.27 33.00
N THR A 69 8.06 -12.89 34.01
CA THR A 69 6.80 -12.15 34.00
C THR A 69 6.87 -10.82 33.25
N GLY A 70 5.80 -10.44 32.53
CA GLY A 70 5.49 -9.03 32.23
C GLY A 70 5.28 -8.67 30.76
N GLN A 71 4.01 -8.55 30.41
CA GLN A 71 3.39 -7.98 29.21
C GLN A 71 4.03 -6.68 28.67
N ALA A 72 4.57 -6.68 27.44
CA ALA A 72 4.79 -5.51 26.58
C ALA A 72 4.94 -5.97 25.11
N GLY A 73 4.32 -5.24 24.17
CA GLY A 73 4.25 -5.60 22.75
C GLY A 73 5.62 -5.77 22.08
N ASN A 74 5.64 -6.52 20.98
CA ASN A 74 6.81 -6.78 20.15
C ASN A 74 7.44 -5.48 19.64
N VAL A 75 8.33 -4.88 20.43
CA VAL A 75 9.26 -3.85 20.00
C VAL A 75 10.39 -4.58 19.30
N ALA A 76 10.64 -4.25 18.02
CA ALA A 76 11.87 -4.64 17.35
C ALA A 76 13.05 -4.29 18.26
N ALA A 77 13.96 -5.24 18.45
CA ALA A 77 15.11 -5.05 19.34
C ALA A 77 15.82 -3.72 18.99
N PRO A 78 16.12 -2.86 19.98
CA PRO A 78 16.80 -1.61 19.74
C PRO A 78 18.10 -1.88 18.98
N ASN A 79 18.40 -1.04 17.99
CA ASN A 79 19.69 -1.11 17.32
C ASN A 79 20.79 -0.86 18.37
N VAL A 80 21.52 -1.91 18.73
CA VAL A 80 22.61 -1.89 19.73
C VAL A 80 23.77 -0.96 19.35
N ASN A 81 23.73 -0.35 18.16
CA ASN A 81 24.75 0.58 17.66
C ASN A 81 24.18 1.96 17.25
N SER A 82 23.06 2.39 17.84
CA SER A 82 22.56 3.76 17.66
C SER A 82 23.37 4.77 18.47
N LYS A 83 23.71 5.92 17.87
CA LYS A 83 24.26 7.10 18.55
C LYS A 83 23.30 7.68 19.61
N TYR A 84 22.00 7.56 19.39
CA TYR A 84 20.97 8.20 20.21
C TYR A 84 20.26 7.19 21.13
N LYS A 85 19.74 7.67 22.26
CA LYS A 85 19.00 6.86 23.23
C LYS A 85 17.48 6.85 22.98
N SER A 86 16.96 7.89 22.33
CA SER A 86 15.52 8.07 22.09
C SER A 86 15.25 8.73 20.74
N PHE A 87 14.05 8.50 20.21
CA PHE A 87 13.59 9.15 18.98
C PHE A 87 13.65 10.69 19.09
N ALA A 88 13.22 11.25 20.22
CA ALA A 88 13.24 12.68 20.46
C ALA A 88 14.66 13.27 20.44
N GLU A 89 15.66 12.54 20.96
CA GLU A 89 17.06 12.96 20.91
C GLU A 89 17.57 13.02 19.46
N ALA A 90 17.29 11.97 18.67
CA ALA A 90 17.68 11.93 17.26
C ALA A 90 17.05 13.08 16.46
N MET A 91 15.73 13.29 16.60
CA MET A 91 15.04 14.37 15.88
C MET A 91 15.56 15.76 16.24
N LYS A 92 15.91 16.02 17.51
CA LYS A 92 16.52 17.29 17.92
C LYS A 92 17.92 17.47 17.34
N ASP A 93 18.72 16.42 17.24
CA ASP A 93 20.05 16.50 16.63
C ASP A 93 19.94 16.74 15.11
N TYR A 94 19.04 16.04 14.42
CA TYR A 94 18.78 16.26 13.01
C TYR A 94 18.22 17.65 12.73
N ALA A 95 17.39 18.19 13.62
CA ALA A 95 16.91 19.55 13.51
C ALA A 95 18.09 20.53 13.43
N LYS A 96 19.07 20.39 14.33
CA LYS A 96 20.29 21.23 14.30
C LYS A 96 21.08 21.07 13.00
N GLN A 97 21.29 19.83 12.56
CA GLN A 97 22.07 19.54 11.34
C GLN A 97 21.40 20.10 10.08
N THR A 98 20.07 20.23 10.08
CA THR A 98 19.26 20.68 8.94
C THR A 98 18.77 22.13 9.09
N SER A 99 19.29 22.86 10.08
CA SER A 99 18.92 24.25 10.38
C SER A 99 17.44 24.46 10.73
N VAL A 100 16.81 23.45 11.32
CA VAL A 100 15.47 23.48 11.92
C VAL A 100 15.57 23.80 13.42
N ASP A 101 14.66 24.62 13.95
CA ASP A 101 14.56 24.84 15.38
C ASP A 101 14.02 23.58 16.07
N GLY A 102 14.89 22.88 16.79
CA GLY A 102 14.56 21.62 17.45
C GLY A 102 13.48 21.75 18.54
N ASN A 103 13.32 22.91 19.17
CA ASN A 103 12.27 23.11 20.17
C ASN A 103 10.92 23.30 19.49
N LYS A 104 10.86 24.11 18.42
CA LYS A 104 9.63 24.27 17.61
C LYS A 104 9.24 22.95 16.96
N LEU A 105 10.22 22.21 16.44
CA LEU A 105 10.01 20.88 15.86
C LEU A 105 9.33 19.96 16.88
N MET A 106 9.93 19.77 18.05
CA MET A 106 9.39 18.84 19.04
C MET A 106 8.05 19.31 19.62
N SER A 107 7.85 20.62 19.80
CA SER A 107 6.54 21.15 20.19
C SER A 107 5.47 20.84 19.14
N CYS A 108 5.79 20.99 17.86
CA CYS A 108 4.89 20.69 16.75
C CYS A 108 4.59 19.18 16.67
N VAL A 109 5.60 18.32 16.75
CA VAL A 109 5.44 16.85 16.74
C VAL A 109 4.61 16.36 17.93
N ASN A 110 4.86 16.90 19.13
CA ASN A 110 4.15 16.50 20.35
C ASN A 110 2.70 16.99 20.36
N SER A 111 2.41 18.12 19.69
CA SER A 111 1.04 18.60 19.55
C SER A 111 0.15 17.70 18.68
N GLY A 112 0.74 16.87 17.81
CA GLY A 112 0.01 16.09 16.82
C GLY A 112 -0.65 16.92 15.71
N SER A 113 -0.34 18.22 15.60
CA SER A 113 -0.95 19.13 14.63
C SER A 113 -0.75 18.70 13.16
N LYS A 114 0.28 17.90 12.88
CA LYS A 114 0.56 17.34 11.54
C LYS A 114 -0.06 15.96 11.29
N LYS A 115 -0.70 15.36 12.28
CA LYS A 115 -1.32 14.03 12.11
C LYS A 115 -2.36 14.02 11.00
N ALA A 116 -3.21 15.04 10.93
CA ALA A 116 -4.29 15.10 9.95
C ALA A 116 -3.80 15.12 8.49
N ILE A 117 -2.70 15.83 8.20
CA ILE A 117 -2.15 15.86 6.83
C ILE A 117 -1.48 14.53 6.47
N VAL A 118 -0.79 13.91 7.43
CA VAL A 118 -0.16 12.58 7.26
C VAL A 118 -1.23 11.51 7.03
N ASP A 119 -2.30 11.51 7.84
CA ASP A 119 -3.42 10.57 7.70
C ASP A 119 -4.18 10.78 6.38
N ALA A 120 -4.27 12.02 5.90
CA ALA A 120 -4.90 12.33 4.62
C ALA A 120 -4.11 11.75 3.44
N ASP A 121 -2.78 11.89 3.44
CA ASP A 121 -1.92 11.25 2.42
C ASP A 121 -2.04 9.71 2.49
N LEU A 122 -1.97 9.12 3.69
CA LEU A 122 -2.15 7.68 3.88
C LEU A 122 -3.50 7.19 3.31
N ALA A 123 -4.58 7.90 3.61
CA ALA A 123 -5.91 7.57 3.11
C ALA A 123 -6.06 7.77 1.59
N GLU A 124 -5.44 8.80 1.02
CA GLU A 124 -5.39 9.02 -0.44
C GLU A 124 -4.65 7.86 -1.11
N GLY A 125 -3.46 7.52 -0.63
CA GLY A 125 -2.64 6.42 -1.16
C GLY A 125 -3.42 5.12 -1.21
N GLY A 126 -4.15 4.76 -0.14
CA GLY A 126 -4.95 3.55 -0.09
C GLY A 126 -6.08 3.55 -1.13
N LYS A 127 -6.70 4.71 -1.39
CA LYS A 127 -7.75 4.86 -2.41
C LYS A 127 -7.21 4.74 -3.84
N VAL A 128 -5.97 5.19 -4.08
CA VAL A 128 -5.33 5.15 -5.41
C VAL A 128 -4.53 3.87 -5.65
N GLY A 129 -4.62 2.89 -4.74
CA GLY A 129 -4.08 1.54 -4.92
C GLY A 129 -2.71 1.28 -4.29
N VAL A 130 -2.20 2.20 -3.45
CA VAL A 130 -0.99 1.95 -2.65
C VAL A 130 -1.32 0.96 -1.54
N GLN A 131 -0.67 -0.20 -1.56
CA GLN A 131 -0.85 -1.27 -0.58
C GLN A 131 0.37 -1.45 0.35
N GLY A 132 1.47 -0.76 0.03
CA GLY A 132 2.73 -0.82 0.75
C GLY A 132 3.70 0.22 0.21
N THR A 133 4.85 0.35 0.87
CA THR A 133 5.81 1.41 0.59
C THR A 133 7.18 0.87 0.16
N PRO A 134 7.90 1.56 -0.74
CA PRO A 134 7.46 2.77 -1.41
C PRO A 134 6.45 2.47 -2.53
N GLY A 135 5.51 3.38 -2.76
CA GLY A 135 4.56 3.31 -3.87
C GLY A 135 4.74 4.52 -4.77
N PHE A 136 5.10 4.31 -6.04
CA PHE A 136 5.38 5.41 -6.98
C PHE A 136 4.28 5.55 -8.02
N PHE A 137 3.98 6.78 -8.41
CA PHE A 137 3.20 7.09 -9.60
C PHE A 137 4.03 7.93 -10.56
N ILE A 138 4.16 7.46 -11.80
CA ILE A 138 4.79 8.21 -12.89
C ILE A 138 3.69 8.57 -13.88
N ASN A 139 3.25 9.83 -13.88
CA ASN A 139 2.07 10.29 -14.64
C ASN A 139 0.83 9.39 -14.41
N GLY A 140 0.62 8.98 -13.16
CA GLY A 140 -0.49 8.11 -12.75
C GLY A 140 -0.28 6.60 -12.95
N ARG A 141 0.84 6.16 -13.55
CA ARG A 141 1.22 4.74 -13.63
C ARG A 141 1.82 4.28 -12.31
N LEU A 142 1.13 3.38 -11.61
CA LEU A 142 1.62 2.83 -10.34
C LEU A 142 2.81 1.89 -10.58
N LEU A 143 3.91 2.13 -9.87
CA LEU A 143 5.05 1.25 -9.71
C LEU A 143 5.24 0.99 -8.21
N ALA A 144 4.77 -0.17 -7.74
CA ALA A 144 4.75 -0.51 -6.32
C ALA A 144 6.04 -1.24 -5.90
N GLY A 145 6.83 -0.61 -5.03
CA GLY A 145 8.07 -1.17 -4.48
C GLY A 145 9.33 -0.38 -4.83
N ALA A 146 10.43 -0.78 -4.21
CA ALA A 146 11.75 -0.20 -4.46
C ALA A 146 12.42 -0.90 -5.65
N TYR A 147 12.29 -0.32 -6.84
CA TYR A 147 12.93 -0.81 -8.06
C TYR A 147 14.27 -0.12 -8.34
N PRO A 148 15.18 -0.76 -9.10
CA PRO A 148 16.36 -0.10 -9.62
C PRO A 148 16.02 1.05 -10.57
N PHE A 149 16.98 1.97 -10.74
CA PHE A 149 16.84 3.13 -11.63
C PHE A 149 16.38 2.77 -13.05
N GLU A 150 16.84 1.65 -13.61
CA GLU A 150 16.50 1.24 -14.99
C GLU A 150 15.00 1.05 -15.22
N GLU A 151 14.26 0.56 -14.22
CA GLU A 151 12.80 0.39 -14.34
C GLU A 151 12.08 1.75 -14.36
N PHE A 152 12.53 2.69 -13.54
CA PHE A 152 12.03 4.06 -13.58
C PHE A 152 12.36 4.74 -14.91
N LYS A 153 13.61 4.62 -15.34
CA LYS A 153 14.11 5.17 -16.60
C LYS A 153 13.26 4.71 -17.78
N LYS A 154 12.98 3.42 -17.87
CA LYS A 154 12.12 2.85 -18.91
C LYS A 154 10.74 3.53 -18.95
N ILE A 155 10.06 3.61 -17.79
CA ILE A 155 8.72 4.21 -17.70
C ILE A 155 8.76 5.71 -18.02
N ILE A 156 9.72 6.44 -17.45
CA ILE A 156 9.89 7.88 -17.67
C ILE A 156 10.15 8.17 -19.15
N ASP A 157 11.01 7.41 -19.81
CA ASP A 157 11.33 7.60 -21.23
C ASP A 157 10.12 7.29 -22.14
N GLU A 158 9.33 6.27 -21.82
CA GLU A 158 8.07 5.99 -22.51
C GLU A 158 7.08 7.15 -22.40
N GLU A 159 6.93 7.73 -21.21
CA GLU A 159 6.07 8.89 -20.97
C GLU A 159 6.58 10.14 -21.71
N LEU A 160 7.88 10.42 -21.63
CA LEU A 160 8.50 11.57 -22.31
C LEU A 160 8.40 11.49 -23.83
N THR A 161 8.48 10.28 -24.40
CA THR A 161 8.44 10.08 -25.85
C THR A 161 7.01 9.87 -26.39
N GLY A 162 6.00 9.84 -25.51
CA GLY A 162 4.62 9.54 -25.89
C GLY A 162 4.42 8.11 -26.39
N LYS A 163 5.35 7.20 -26.08
CA LYS A 163 5.33 5.78 -26.49
C LYS A 163 4.67 4.87 -25.45
N ALA A 164 4.29 5.41 -24.30
CA ALA A 164 3.58 4.65 -23.28
C ALA A 164 2.31 4.00 -23.84
N ASP A 165 2.10 2.73 -23.50
CA ASP A 165 0.90 2.01 -23.95
C ASP A 165 -0.37 2.69 -23.39
N LYS A 166 -1.36 2.86 -24.27
CA LYS A 166 -2.67 3.43 -23.97
C LYS A 166 -3.50 2.53 -23.06
N SER A 167 -3.20 1.23 -23.03
CA SER A 167 -3.86 0.25 -22.17
C SER A 167 -3.42 0.34 -20.70
N VAL A 168 -2.32 1.03 -20.41
CA VAL A 168 -1.80 1.13 -19.04
C VAL A 168 -2.79 1.86 -18.14
N THR A 169 -3.22 1.18 -17.08
CA THR A 169 -4.07 1.76 -16.04
C THR A 169 -3.38 2.94 -15.37
N ARG A 170 -4.11 4.05 -15.25
CA ARG A 170 -3.62 5.29 -14.60
C ARG A 170 -4.54 5.67 -13.47
N ALA A 171 -3.98 5.89 -12.29
CA ALA A 171 -4.68 6.53 -11.19
C ALA A 171 -4.60 8.06 -11.35
N THR A 172 -5.69 8.75 -11.03
CA THR A 172 -5.68 10.20 -10.86
C THR A 172 -5.14 10.51 -9.47
N VAL A 173 -3.86 10.85 -9.39
CA VAL A 173 -3.19 11.24 -8.14
C VAL A 173 -2.83 12.71 -8.23
N SER A 174 -3.26 13.51 -7.26
CA SER A 174 -2.96 14.93 -7.22
C SER A 174 -1.67 15.19 -6.43
N VAL A 175 -0.85 16.13 -6.90
CA VAL A 175 0.28 16.64 -6.10
C VAL A 175 -0.25 17.33 -4.83
N GLY A 176 -1.37 18.07 -4.94
CA GLY A 176 -1.96 18.78 -3.81
C GLY A 176 -0.98 19.69 -3.08
N ASN A 177 -0.91 19.56 -1.75
CA ASN A 177 0.00 20.30 -0.88
C ASN A 177 1.28 19.52 -0.52
N ALA A 178 1.56 18.43 -1.24
CA ALA A 178 2.77 17.65 -1.06
C ALA A 178 4.01 18.54 -1.23
N PRO A 179 5.06 18.35 -0.43
CA PRO A 179 6.37 18.92 -0.72
C PRO A 179 6.83 18.48 -2.11
N THR A 180 7.31 19.43 -2.91
CA THR A 180 7.82 19.17 -4.25
C THR A 180 9.26 19.62 -4.45
N GLN A 181 10.02 18.90 -5.27
CA GLN A 181 11.33 19.31 -5.78
C GLN A 181 11.45 18.96 -7.27
N GLY A 182 12.45 19.53 -7.95
CA GLY A 182 12.58 19.45 -9.40
C GLY A 182 11.85 20.60 -10.11
N THR A 183 11.40 20.35 -11.34
CA THR A 183 10.91 21.41 -12.23
C THR A 183 9.39 21.55 -12.16
N LYS A 184 8.89 22.73 -11.78
CA LYS A 184 7.44 22.98 -11.77
C LYS A 184 6.89 22.94 -13.20
N GLY A 185 5.82 22.17 -13.41
CA GLY A 185 5.18 22.02 -14.73
C GLY A 185 5.96 21.09 -15.68
N ALA A 186 6.88 20.28 -15.16
CA ALA A 186 7.58 19.30 -15.97
C ALA A 186 6.62 18.25 -16.58
N PRO A 187 6.96 17.67 -17.74
CA PRO A 187 6.12 16.67 -18.40
C PRO A 187 5.95 15.39 -17.58
N ILE A 188 6.85 15.12 -16.63
CA ILE A 188 6.79 13.96 -15.74
C ILE A 188 6.50 14.42 -14.33
N THR A 189 5.38 13.95 -13.78
CA THR A 189 5.09 14.03 -12.35
C THR A 189 5.38 12.67 -11.71
N LEU A 190 6.38 12.64 -10.84
CA LEU A 190 6.74 11.50 -10.01
C LEU A 190 6.19 11.74 -8.61
N ILE A 191 5.23 10.92 -8.16
CA ILE A 191 4.69 10.98 -6.80
C ILE A 191 5.15 9.73 -6.06
N GLU A 192 5.74 9.90 -4.88
CA GLU A 192 6.09 8.79 -3.99
C GLU A 192 5.23 8.83 -2.73
N TYR A 193 4.56 7.72 -2.45
CA TYR A 193 4.01 7.40 -1.14
C TYR A 193 5.04 6.59 -0.36
N SER A 194 5.55 7.17 0.73
CA SER A 194 6.72 6.65 1.42
C SER A 194 6.54 6.62 2.93
N ASP A 195 7.38 5.81 3.57
CA ASP A 195 7.46 5.66 5.02
C ASP A 195 8.92 5.84 5.42
N PHE A 196 9.20 6.87 6.22
CA PHE A 196 10.56 7.19 6.66
C PHE A 196 11.23 6.06 7.46
N GLN A 197 10.49 5.17 8.11
CA GLN A 197 11.04 4.03 8.85
C GLN A 197 11.16 2.77 7.98
N CYS A 198 10.52 2.73 6.81
CA CYS A 198 10.56 1.57 5.94
C CYS A 198 11.94 1.38 5.29
N PRO A 199 12.58 0.20 5.43
CA PRO A 199 13.89 -0.06 4.84
C PRO A 199 13.86 -0.13 3.30
N PHE A 200 12.72 -0.44 2.69
CA PHE A 200 12.57 -0.39 1.23
C PHE A 200 12.52 1.06 0.73
N CYS A 201 11.91 1.98 1.49
CA CYS A 201 11.89 3.40 1.16
C CYS A 201 13.29 4.00 1.23
N SER A 202 14.06 3.69 2.28
CA SER A 202 15.47 4.08 2.36
C SER A 202 16.31 3.55 1.19
N ARG A 203 16.03 2.34 0.68
CA ARG A 203 16.69 1.83 -0.53
C ARG A 203 16.27 2.53 -1.82
N ALA A 204 15.05 3.05 -1.90
CA ALA A 204 14.56 3.78 -3.07
C ALA A 204 15.03 5.24 -3.09
N PHE A 205 15.30 5.84 -1.93
CA PHE A 205 15.81 7.20 -1.78
C PHE A 205 16.95 7.56 -2.76
N PRO A 206 18.07 6.82 -2.85
CA PRO A 206 19.13 7.13 -3.81
C PRO A 206 18.69 7.01 -5.27
N THR A 207 17.74 6.13 -5.58
CA THR A 207 17.17 6.02 -6.93
C THR A 207 16.37 7.27 -7.31
N VAL A 208 15.57 7.81 -6.39
CA VAL A 208 14.85 9.07 -6.62
C VAL A 208 15.81 10.23 -6.83
N GLN A 209 16.88 10.31 -6.04
CA GLN A 209 17.94 11.31 -6.22
C GLN A 209 18.61 11.21 -7.59
N GLN A 210 18.87 9.98 -8.06
CA GLN A 210 19.39 9.74 -9.40
C GLN A 210 18.41 10.19 -10.49
N ILE A 211 17.11 9.91 -10.34
CA ILE A 211 16.08 10.37 -11.28
C ILE A 211 16.06 11.90 -11.37
N LEU A 212 16.05 12.60 -10.23
CA LEU A 212 16.04 14.06 -10.20
C LEU A 212 17.27 14.68 -10.87
N LYS A 213 18.43 14.01 -10.74
CA LYS A 213 19.66 14.42 -11.40
C LYS A 213 19.63 14.18 -12.91
N GLU A 214 19.31 12.96 -13.35
CA GLU A 214 19.37 12.58 -14.78
C GLU A 214 18.24 13.20 -15.61
N TYR A 215 17.08 13.41 -15.00
CA TYR A 215 15.91 14.02 -15.63
C TYR A 215 15.69 15.47 -15.17
N SER A 216 16.75 16.18 -14.83
CA SER A 216 16.70 17.61 -14.52
C SER A 216 15.99 18.39 -15.64
N GLY A 217 15.07 19.29 -15.26
CA GLY A 217 14.20 20.00 -16.19
C GLY A 217 12.95 19.23 -16.65
N LYS A 218 12.87 17.92 -16.41
CA LYS A 218 11.82 17.04 -16.96
C LYS A 218 10.93 16.37 -15.92
N VAL A 219 11.34 16.35 -14.65
CA VAL A 219 10.60 15.72 -13.56
C VAL A 219 10.21 16.76 -12.49
N LEU A 220 8.96 16.70 -12.06
CA LEU A 220 8.46 17.22 -10.80
C LEU A 220 8.31 16.04 -9.84
N PHE A 221 9.05 16.02 -8.75
CA PHE A 221 8.90 15.03 -7.69
C PHE A 221 8.03 15.58 -6.57
N ALA A 222 7.07 14.77 -6.10
CA ALA A 222 6.23 15.06 -4.95
C ALA A 222 6.28 13.91 -3.94
N TYR A 223 6.48 14.23 -2.67
CA TYR A 223 6.52 13.25 -1.59
C TYR A 223 5.21 13.27 -0.80
N LYS A 224 4.63 12.10 -0.57
CA LYS A 224 3.42 11.89 0.23
C LYS A 224 3.67 10.85 1.32
N HIS A 225 3.10 11.08 2.50
CA HIS A 225 3.30 10.20 3.64
C HIS A 225 2.42 8.96 3.55
N PHE A 226 2.99 7.79 3.83
CA PHE A 226 2.26 6.53 3.94
C PHE A 226 2.81 5.68 5.11
N PRO A 227 2.75 6.19 6.35
CA PRO A 227 3.35 5.51 7.50
C PRO A 227 2.60 4.21 7.82
N LEU A 228 3.28 3.07 7.71
CA LEU A 228 2.76 1.75 8.04
C LEU A 228 2.88 1.47 9.55
N SER A 229 2.22 2.30 10.37
CA SER A 229 2.44 2.35 11.83
C SER A 229 2.19 1.05 12.58
N GLN A 230 1.49 0.09 11.97
CA GLN A 230 1.27 -1.26 12.54
C GLN A 230 2.57 -2.07 12.64
N ILE A 231 3.55 -1.79 11.77
CA ILE A 231 4.85 -2.48 11.74
C ILE A 231 6.03 -1.53 11.91
N HIS A 232 5.79 -0.22 11.77
CA HIS A 232 6.79 0.83 11.88
C HIS A 232 6.35 1.85 12.96
N PRO A 233 6.67 1.62 14.25
CA PRO A 233 6.16 2.43 15.36
C PRO A 233 6.55 3.92 15.30
N ASN A 234 7.69 4.25 14.67
CA ASN A 234 8.21 5.60 14.51
C ASN A 234 7.78 6.29 13.20
N ALA A 235 7.18 5.59 12.25
CA ALA A 235 6.83 6.12 10.93
C ALA A 235 5.90 7.35 10.99
N GLN A 236 4.87 7.28 11.84
CA GLN A 236 3.92 8.39 11.98
C GLN A 236 4.62 9.65 12.53
N LYS A 237 5.45 9.47 13.55
CA LYS A 237 6.11 10.61 14.22
C LYS A 237 7.24 11.21 13.38
N SER A 238 7.95 10.42 12.58
CA SER A 238 8.92 10.95 11.62
C SER A 238 8.24 11.68 10.45
N ALA A 239 7.09 11.20 9.97
CA ALA A 239 6.27 11.92 8.99
C ALA A 239 5.78 13.27 9.54
N GLU A 240 5.24 13.29 10.76
CA GLU A 240 4.86 14.54 11.45
C GLU A 240 6.07 15.47 11.63
N ALA A 241 7.25 14.94 11.97
CA ALA A 241 8.48 15.73 12.11
C ALA A 241 8.91 16.37 10.78
N ALA A 242 8.82 15.65 9.66
CA ALA A 242 9.11 16.22 8.35
C ALA A 242 8.13 17.36 7.99
N GLU A 243 6.83 17.22 8.26
CA GLU A 243 5.85 18.30 8.06
C GLU A 243 6.07 19.49 9.02
N CYS A 244 6.55 19.24 10.25
CA CYS A 244 6.95 20.30 11.17
C CYS A 244 8.25 21.01 10.71
N ALA A 245 9.15 20.32 10.02
CA ALA A 245 10.31 20.93 9.38
C ALA A 245 9.92 21.73 8.12
N LYS A 246 8.88 21.29 7.39
CA LYS A 246 8.28 22.01 6.26
C LYS A 246 7.75 23.38 6.65
N ASP A 247 7.08 23.50 7.81
CA ASP A 247 6.63 24.79 8.35
C ASP A 247 7.79 25.76 8.59
N GLN A 248 9.01 25.24 8.71
CA GLN A 248 10.25 26.00 8.87
C GLN A 248 11.04 26.13 7.55
N GLY A 249 10.45 25.70 6.43
CA GLY A 249 11.06 25.77 5.09
C GLY A 249 12.14 24.73 4.83
N LYS A 250 12.23 23.67 5.65
CA LYS A 250 13.33 22.68 5.67
C LYS A 250 12.85 21.25 5.50
N PHE A 251 11.78 21.05 4.74
CA PHE A 251 11.25 19.70 4.50
C PHE A 251 12.31 18.79 3.88
N TRP A 252 12.97 19.22 2.80
CA TRP A 252 13.86 18.37 2.03
C TRP A 252 15.16 18.03 2.78
N GLU A 253 15.76 19.01 3.45
CA GLU A 253 16.94 18.77 4.28
C GLU A 253 16.63 17.79 5.42
N PHE A 254 15.45 17.91 6.04
CA PHE A 254 15.03 17.00 7.11
C PHE A 254 14.63 15.62 6.57
N HIS A 255 13.91 15.57 5.46
CA HIS A 255 13.52 14.36 4.73
C HIS A 255 14.75 13.51 4.37
N ASP A 256 15.74 14.13 3.73
CA ASP A 256 16.97 13.46 3.30
C ASP A 256 17.69 12.91 4.52
N LYS A 257 17.79 13.71 5.58
CA LYS A 257 18.45 13.30 6.82
C LYS A 257 17.80 12.09 7.49
N LEU A 258 16.47 12.00 7.45
CA LEU A 258 15.73 10.83 7.97
C LEU A 258 16.09 9.55 7.22
N PHE A 259 16.28 9.60 5.90
CA PHE A 259 16.65 8.42 5.11
C PHE A 259 18.13 8.07 5.21
N GLU A 260 19.02 9.06 5.21
CA GLU A 260 20.47 8.86 5.35
C GLU A 260 20.84 8.14 6.66
N ASP A 261 20.23 8.55 7.77
CA ASP A 261 20.52 8.01 9.08
C ASP A 261 19.43 7.04 9.58
N GLN A 262 18.61 6.43 8.70
CA GLN A 262 17.45 5.62 9.10
C GLN A 262 17.81 4.57 10.19
N THR A 263 18.97 3.93 10.06
CA THR A 263 19.43 2.90 11.02
C THR A 263 19.67 3.44 12.43
N GLN A 264 19.91 4.74 12.59
CA GLN A 264 20.20 5.40 13.86
C GLN A 264 18.95 5.76 14.65
N TRP A 265 17.78 5.91 14.00
CA TRP A 265 16.56 6.37 14.67
C TRP A 265 15.37 5.42 14.52
N ALA A 266 15.33 4.58 13.48
CA ALA A 266 14.17 3.75 13.14
C ALA A 266 13.69 2.88 14.32
N ASN A 267 14.61 2.28 15.07
CA ASN A 267 14.28 1.35 16.16
C ASN A 267 14.47 1.97 17.55
N LEU A 268 14.45 3.31 17.67
CA LEU A 268 14.54 3.98 18.95
C LEU A 268 13.21 3.98 19.69
N PRO A 269 13.23 3.96 21.03
CA PRO A 269 12.04 4.15 21.84
C PRO A 269 11.50 5.58 21.68
N GLN A 270 10.17 5.72 21.72
CA GLN A 270 9.45 7.01 21.62
C GLN A 270 9.38 7.81 22.94
N THR A 271 10.15 7.41 23.95
CA THR A 271 10.15 8.05 25.29
C THR A 271 10.31 9.55 25.25
#